data_AF-A0A3P7JVJ2-F1
#
_entry.id   AF-A0A3P7JVJ2-F1
#
_cell.length_a   1.000
_cell.length_b   1.000
_cell.length_c   1.000
_cell.angle_alpha   90.00
_cell.angle_beta   90.00
_cell.angle_gamma   90.00
#
_symmetry.space_group_name_H-M   'P 1'
#
loop_
_entity.id
_entity.type
_entity.pdbx_description
1 polymer ?
#
loop_
_entity_poly.entity_id
_entity_poly.type
_entity_poly.pdbx_seq_one_letter_code
_entity_poly.pdbx_strand_id
1 'polypeptide(L)'
;MITIETVFSINNNNFNILDSSLKISKHQLEVLESFERHVRHISPLRDTPRRFSNLLLLLPPMLAIARDLIEDVQLAKLFGLASIDRLMQELLLPPDSSNIVDKPS
;
A
#
# COMPACT_ATOMS: atom_id res chain seq x y z
N MET A 1 26.55 -11.57 30.88
CA MET A 1 27.01 -11.51 29.48
C MET A 1 25.80 -11.61 28.55
N ILE A 2 24.87 -10.63 28.60
CA ILE A 2 23.63 -10.64 27.80
C ILE A 2 23.45 -9.32 27.03
N THR A 3 24.19 -8.26 27.39
CA THR A 3 23.90 -6.89 26.98
C THR A 3 24.51 -6.46 25.64
N ILE A 4 25.63 -7.03 25.19
CA ILE A 4 26.32 -6.54 23.98
C ILE A 4 25.74 -7.16 22.69
N GLU A 5 25.48 -8.47 22.69
CA GLU A 5 24.88 -9.20 21.57
C GLU A 5 23.45 -8.74 21.24
N THR A 6 22.65 -8.45 22.27
CA THR A 6 21.28 -7.93 22.10
C THR A 6 21.29 -6.50 21.57
N VAL A 7 22.17 -5.63 22.07
CA VAL A 7 22.30 -4.25 21.56
C VAL A 7 22.79 -4.24 20.11
N PHE A 8 23.72 -5.13 19.75
CA PHE A 8 24.18 -5.28 18.36
C PHE A 8 23.08 -5.79 17.43
N SER A 9 22.32 -6.81 17.85
CA SER A 9 21.17 -7.33 17.07
C SER A 9 20.04 -6.30 16.91
N ILE A 10 19.77 -5.47 17.92
CA ILE A 10 18.80 -4.38 17.84
C ILE A 10 19.28 -3.31 16.85
N ASN A 11 20.55 -2.92 16.91
CA ASN A 11 21.12 -1.94 15.98
C ASN A 11 21.06 -2.45 14.53
N ASN A 12 21.41 -3.72 14.30
CA ASN A 12 21.36 -4.32 12.97
C ASN A 12 19.92 -4.41 12.42
N ASN A 13 18.93 -4.74 13.25
CA ASN A 13 17.53 -4.69 12.85
C ASN A 13 17.06 -3.27 12.52
N ASN A 14 17.42 -2.28 13.35
CA ASN A 14 17.08 -0.88 13.08
C ASN A 14 17.69 -0.40 11.76
N PHE A 15 18.92 -0.81 11.46
CA PHE A 15 19.60 -0.51 10.20
C PHE A 15 18.87 -1.12 8.99
N ASN A 16 18.47 -2.39 9.08
CA ASN A 16 17.72 -3.07 8.01
C ASN A 16 16.33 -2.45 7.77
N ILE A 17 15.65 -2.02 8.83
CA ILE A 17 14.35 -1.32 8.74
C ILE A 17 14.53 0.04 8.07
N LEU A 18 15.58 0.78 8.44
CA LEU A 18 15.91 2.07 7.83
C LEU A 18 16.18 1.92 6.33
N ASP A 19 17.01 0.92 5.95
CA ASP A 19 17.34 0.64 4.54
C ASP A 19 16.10 0.25 3.72
N SER A 20 15.21 -0.56 4.29
CA SER A 20 13.95 -0.93 3.65
C SER A 20 13.02 0.28 3.46
N SER A 21 12.89 1.13 4.48
CA SER A 21 12.11 2.37 4.40
C SER A 21 12.69 3.38 3.40
N LEU A 22 14.01 3.45 3.30
CA LEU A 22 14.71 4.29 2.32
C LEU A 22 14.46 3.80 0.89
N LYS A 23 14.51 2.48 0.65
CA LYS A 23 14.17 1.88 -0.65
C LYS A 23 12.73 2.18 -1.06
N ILE A 24 11.78 2.05 -0.13
CA ILE A 24 10.36 2.36 -0.38
C ILE A 24 10.21 3.84 -0.76
N SER A 25 10.83 4.74 0.00
CA SER A 25 10.77 6.18 -0.26
C SER A 25 11.36 6.54 -1.62
N LYS A 26 12.47 5.89 -1.98
CA LYS A 26 13.11 6.04 -3.29
C LYS A 26 12.17 5.62 -4.41
N HIS A 27 11.55 4.44 -4.33
CA HIS A 27 10.60 3.98 -5.35
C HIS A 27 9.35 4.87 -5.44
N GLN A 28 8.83 5.35 -4.31
CA GLN A 28 7.73 6.32 -4.30
C GLN A 28 8.11 7.61 -5.06
N LEU A 29 9.32 8.12 -4.82
CA LEU A 29 9.82 9.29 -5.53
C LEU A 29 10.00 9.01 -7.03
N GLU A 30 10.56 7.86 -7.41
CA GLU A 30 10.73 7.46 -8.82
C GLU A 30 9.38 7.39 -9.56
N VAL A 31 8.34 6.86 -8.92
CA VAL A 31 6.98 6.81 -9.49
C VAL A 31 6.42 8.22 -9.66
N LEU A 32 6.58 9.10 -8.67
CA LEU A 32 6.13 10.49 -8.75
C LEU A 32 6.85 11.26 -9.86
N GLU A 33 8.17 11.11 -9.99
CA GLU A 33 8.95 11.74 -11.05
C GLU A 33 8.58 11.22 -12.43
N SER A 34 8.39 9.90 -12.57
CA SER A 34 7.92 9.28 -13.81
C SER A 34 6.53 9.81 -14.20
N PHE A 35 5.64 9.94 -13.23
CA PHE A 35 4.30 10.47 -13.43
C PHE A 35 4.32 11.96 -13.82
N GLU A 36 5.10 12.79 -13.14
CA GLU A 36 5.28 14.20 -13.49
C GLU A 36 5.82 14.34 -14.93
N ARG A 37 6.83 13.52 -15.28
CA ARG A 37 7.41 13.50 -16.63
C ARG A 37 6.37 13.14 -17.69
N HIS A 38 5.53 12.14 -17.41
CA HIS A 38 4.45 11.72 -18.30
C HIS A 38 3.40 12.82 -18.48
N VAL A 39 2.94 13.44 -17.39
CA VAL A 39 1.97 14.55 -17.44
C VAL A 39 2.54 15.77 -18.19
N ARG A 40 3.83 16.08 -18.00
CA ARG A 40 4.54 17.16 -18.71
C ARG A 40 4.67 16.87 -20.20
N HIS A 41 4.86 15.62 -20.60
CA HIS A 41 4.96 15.21 -22.00
C HIS A 41 3.62 15.32 -22.75
N ILE A 42 2.50 14.97 -22.10
CA ILE A 42 1.17 14.98 -22.72
C ILE A 42 0.59 16.39 -22.86
N SER A 43 0.93 17.32 -21.96
CA SER A 43 0.34 18.66 -21.94
C SER A 43 1.40 19.78 -21.89
N PRO A 44 2.28 19.90 -22.91
CA PRO A 44 3.40 20.85 -22.90
C PRO A 44 2.99 22.34 -22.91
N LEU A 45 1.71 22.67 -23.18
CA LEU A 45 1.22 24.03 -23.44
C LEU A 45 0.26 24.60 -22.38
N ARG A 46 0.05 23.93 -21.24
CA ARG A 46 -0.79 24.42 -20.13
C ARG A 46 -0.01 24.37 -18.82
N ASP A 47 -0.49 25.07 -17.79
CA ASP A 47 0.06 25.07 -16.43
C ASP A 47 0.25 23.65 -15.86
N THR A 48 1.33 22.98 -16.26
CA THR A 48 1.68 21.61 -15.90
C THR A 48 1.76 21.40 -14.38
N PRO A 49 2.31 22.34 -13.58
CA PRO A 49 2.30 22.22 -12.12
C PRO A 49 0.87 22.11 -11.56
N ARG A 50 -0.08 22.88 -12.12
CA ARG A 50 -1.49 22.89 -11.68
C ARG A 50 -2.23 21.61 -12.07
N ARG A 51 -1.86 20.97 -13.19
CA ARG A 51 -2.46 19.69 -13.62
C ARG A 51 -1.95 18.51 -12.79
N PHE A 52 -0.65 18.43 -12.55
CA PHE A 52 -0.05 17.41 -11.69
C PHE A 52 -0.56 17.54 -10.25
N SER A 53 -0.62 18.76 -9.70
CA SER A 53 -1.19 19.00 -8.37
C SER A 53 -2.66 18.60 -8.29
N ASN A 54 -3.47 18.92 -9.30
CA ASN A 54 -4.89 18.53 -9.32
C ASN A 54 -5.07 17.00 -9.37
N LEU A 55 -4.18 16.28 -10.05
CA LEU A 55 -4.23 14.82 -10.16
C LEU A 55 -3.73 14.16 -8.85
N LEU A 56 -2.69 14.71 -8.21
CA LEU A 56 -2.29 14.29 -6.87
C LEU A 56 -3.36 14.60 -5.82
N LEU A 57 -4.08 15.71 -5.94
CA LEU A 57 -5.21 16.06 -5.06
C LEU A 57 -6.44 15.16 -5.26
N LEU A 58 -6.51 14.43 -6.39
CA LEU A 58 -7.52 13.39 -6.65
C LEU A 58 -7.15 12.04 -6.00
N LEU A 59 -5.91 11.85 -5.58
CA LEU A 59 -5.46 10.61 -4.97
C LEU A 59 -6.14 10.33 -3.60
N PRO A 60 -6.28 11.31 -2.68
CA PRO A 60 -7.04 11.12 -1.44
C PRO A 60 -8.52 10.73 -1.64
N PRO A 61 -9.33 11.42 -2.48
CA PRO A 61 -10.71 11.01 -2.70
C PRO A 61 -10.82 9.68 -3.46
N MET A 62 -9.89 9.36 -4.36
CA MET A 62 -9.85 8.04 -5.01
C MET A 62 -9.61 6.92 -3.99
N LEU A 63 -8.72 7.15 -3.01
CA LEU A 63 -8.47 6.18 -1.94
C LEU A 63 -9.69 6.00 -1.03
N ALA A 64 -10.44 7.08 -0.75
CA ALA A 64 -11.68 6.99 0.02
C ALA A 64 -12.71 6.11 -0.70
N ILE A 65 -12.96 6.35 -1.98
CA ILE A 65 -13.86 5.52 -2.80
C ILE A 65 -13.40 4.06 -2.83
N ALA A 66 -12.10 3.81 -2.97
CA ALA A 66 -11.57 2.46 -2.94
C ALA A 66 -11.82 1.75 -1.59
N ARG A 67 -11.75 2.48 -0.47
CA ARG A 67 -12.09 1.92 0.86
C ARG A 67 -13.57 1.58 0.96
N ASP A 68 -14.45 2.47 0.50
CA ASP A 68 -15.90 2.24 0.51
C ASP A 68 -16.25 0.98 -0.33
N LEU A 69 -15.63 0.82 -1.50
CA LEU A 69 -15.80 -0.37 -2.34
C LEU A 69 -15.31 -1.66 -1.66
N ILE A 70 -14.23 -1.60 -0.88
CA ILE A 70 -13.73 -2.75 -0.11
C ILE A 70 -14.72 -3.09 1.00
N GLU A 71 -15.25 -2.09 1.70
CA GLU A 71 -16.23 -2.27 2.77
C GLU A 71 -17.53 -2.91 2.24
N ASP A 72 -18.03 -2.47 1.09
CA ASP A 72 -19.20 -3.05 0.44
C ASP A 72 -19.01 -4.55 0.13
N VAL A 73 -17.84 -4.93 -0.39
CA VAL A 73 -17.50 -6.33 -0.67
C VAL A 73 -17.39 -7.14 0.62
N GLN A 74 -16.82 -6.58 1.68
CA GLN A 74 -16.73 -7.22 3.00
C GLN A 74 -18.11 -7.41 3.64
N LEU A 75 -19.02 -6.45 3.52
CA LEU A 75 -20.40 -6.55 3.99
C LEU A 75 -21.19 -7.60 3.20
N ALA A 76 -21.05 -7.63 1.88
CA ALA A 76 -21.69 -8.67 1.04
C ALA A 76 -21.23 -10.08 1.42
N LYS A 77 -19.94 -10.26 1.78
CA LYS A 77 -19.41 -11.51 2.34
C LYS A 77 -20.05 -11.84 3.68
N LEU A 78 -20.13 -10.86 4.60
CA LEU A 78 -20.66 -11.04 5.95
C LEU A 78 -22.12 -11.50 5.95
N PHE A 79 -22.94 -10.96 5.04
CA PHE A 79 -24.35 -11.34 4.89
C PHE A 79 -24.59 -12.56 3.99
N GLY A 80 -23.53 -13.20 3.48
CA GLY A 80 -23.63 -14.37 2.60
C GLY A 80 -24.22 -14.08 1.22
N LEU A 81 -24.20 -12.82 0.78
CA LEU A 81 -24.74 -12.36 -0.50
C LEU A 81 -23.76 -12.56 -1.67
N ALA A 82 -22.47 -12.77 -1.37
CA ALA A 82 -21.42 -12.98 -2.36
C ALA A 82 -20.44 -14.09 -1.92
N SER A 83 -20.06 -14.97 -2.86
CA SER A 83 -18.95 -15.92 -2.69
C SER A 83 -17.66 -15.26 -3.17
N ILE A 84 -16.65 -15.18 -2.30
CA ILE A 84 -15.35 -14.56 -2.60
C ILE A 84 -14.30 -15.65 -2.72
N ASP A 85 -13.74 -15.83 -3.91
CA ASP A 85 -12.67 -16.80 -4.16
C ASP A 85 -11.37 -16.45 -3.45
N ARG A 86 -10.54 -17.46 -3.20
CA ARG A 86 -9.28 -17.35 -2.43
C ARG A 86 -8.35 -16.25 -2.95
N LEU A 87 -8.21 -16.11 -4.27
CA LEU A 87 -7.37 -15.06 -4.87
C LEU A 87 -7.87 -13.65 -4.51
N MET A 88 -9.18 -13.45 -4.54
CA MET A 88 -9.79 -12.16 -4.19
C MET A 88 -9.68 -11.88 -2.69
N GLN A 89 -9.73 -12.93 -1.85
CA GLN A 89 -9.46 -12.80 -0.42
C GLN A 89 -8.01 -12.36 -0.15
N GLU A 90 -7.04 -12.98 -0.81
CA GLU A 90 -5.61 -12.62 -0.68
C GLU A 90 -5.32 -11.19 -1.19
N LEU A 91 -6.07 -10.70 -2.18
CA LEU A 91 -5.95 -9.35 -2.72
C LEU A 91 -6.66 -8.27 -1.87
N LEU A 92 -7.73 -8.63 -1.15
CA LEU A 92 -8.56 -7.69 -0.38
C LEU A 92 -8.26 -7.66 1.13
N LEU A 93 -7.62 -8.70 1.67
CA LEU A 93 -7.28 -8.79 3.09
C LEU A 93 -5.79 -8.49 3.31
N PRO A 94 -5.43 -7.74 4.37
CA PRO A 94 -4.06 -7.72 4.86
C PRO A 94 -3.59 -9.16 5.18
N PRO A 95 -2.28 -9.47 5.05
CA PRO A 95 -1.73 -10.83 5.14
C PRO A 95 -1.89 -11.57 6.49
N ASP A 96 -2.75 -11.13 7.40
CA ASP A 96 -2.87 -11.69 8.75
C ASP A 96 -4.20 -12.39 9.06
N SER A 97 -5.14 -12.50 8.12
CA SER A 97 -6.43 -13.18 8.36
C SER A 97 -6.44 -14.69 8.11
N SER A 98 -5.30 -15.33 7.78
CA SER A 98 -5.24 -16.77 7.45
C SER A 98 -4.72 -17.68 8.59
N ASN A 99 -4.69 -17.21 9.84
CA ASN A 99 -4.25 -18.02 10.99
C ASN A 99 -5.38 -18.39 11.97
N ILE A 100 -6.65 -18.37 11.53
CA ILE A 100 -7.76 -18.81 12.37
C ILE A 100 -8.54 -19.90 11.63
N VAL A 101 -8.42 -21.12 12.16
CA VAL A 101 -9.12 -22.37 11.83
C VAL A 101 -8.54 -23.17 10.66
N ASP A 102 -7.45 -23.88 10.94
CA ASP A 102 -7.33 -25.29 10.58
C ASP A 102 -6.80 -26.03 11.83
N LYS A 103 -7.72 -26.37 12.74
CA LYS A 103 -7.45 -27.34 13.82
C LYS A 103 -7.99 -28.70 13.35
N PRO A 104 -7.16 -29.76 13.31
CA PRO A 104 -7.57 -31.06 12.80
C PRO A 104 -8.58 -31.73 13.75
N SER A 105 -9.58 -32.39 13.17
CA SER A 105 -10.34 -33.49 13.79
C SER A 105 -10.19 -34.71 12.90
#